data_AF-A0A3D5HNS2-F1
#
_entry.id   AF-A0A3D5HNS2-F1
#
_cell.length_a   1.000
_cell.length_b   1.000
_cell.length_c   1.000
_cell.angle_alpha   90.00
_cell.angle_beta   90.00
_cell.angle_gamma   90.00
#
_symmetry.space_group_name_H-M   'P 1'
#
loop_
_entity.id
_entity.type
_entity.pdbx_description
1 polymer ?
#
loop_
_entity_poly.entity_id
_entity_poly.type
_entity_poly.pdbx_seq_one_letter_code
_entity_poly.pdbx_strand_id
1 'polypeptide(L)' 'MPVIVSSLDEVNARDYWRSVVNVYNSLPLVKDVNPELDDHVNKSALNGMFSLIEKKEEGIRNNADQRSTKLLKDVFVKQD' A
#
# COMPACT_ATOMS: atom_id res chain seq x y z
N MET A 1 2.87 -3.66 -12.63
CA MET A 1 3.02 -2.29 -12.10
C MET A 1 4.45 -1.82 -12.31
N PRO A 2 4.74 -1.11 -13.40
CA PRO A 2 6.11 -0.75 -13.77
C PRO A 2 6.78 0.22 -12.79
N VAL A 3 6.02 1.12 -12.15
CA VAL A 3 6.57 2.16 -11.27
C VAL A 3 7.09 1.60 -9.94
N ILE A 4 6.36 0.69 -9.28
CA ILE A 4 6.85 0.07 -8.03
C ILE A 4 8.11 -0.76 -8.30
N VAL A 5 8.11 -1.52 -9.39
CA VAL A 5 9.28 -2.30 -9.81
C VAL A 5 10.47 -1.37 -10.06
N SER A 6 10.28 -0.28 -10.82
CA SER A 6 11.36 0.68 -11.07
C SER A 6 11.89 1.35 -9.80
N SER A 7 11.02 1.71 -8.84
CA SER A 7 11.45 2.32 -7.58
C SER A 7 12.18 1.33 -6.67
N LEU A 8 11.78 0.05 -6.66
CA LEU A 8 12.50 -0.98 -5.92
C LEU A 8 13.84 -1.32 -6.58
N ASP A 9 13.90 -1.29 -7.91
CA ASP A 9 15.11 -1.54 -8.70
C ASP A 9 16.13 -0.41 -8.58
N GLU A 10 15.69 0.84 -8.51
CA GLU A 10 16.55 2.01 -8.33
C GLU A 10 17.47 1.87 -7.11
N VAL A 11 16.99 1.18 -6.07
CA VAL A 11 17.73 0.94 -4.82
C VAL A 11 18.16 -0.52 -4.65
N ASN A 12 18.08 -1.34 -5.71
CA ASN A 12 18.40 -2.78 -5.71
C ASN A 12 17.66 -3.60 -4.63
N ALA A 13 16.51 -3.13 -4.15
CA ALA A 13 15.80 -3.75 -3.03
C ALA A 13 15.35 -5.18 -3.36
N ARG A 14 14.97 -5.46 -4.61
CA ARG A 14 14.52 -6.81 -5.03
C ARG A 14 15.67 -7.82 -4.98
N ASP A 15 16.85 -7.43 -5.45
CA ASP A 15 18.02 -8.30 -5.48
C ASP A 15 18.53 -8.62 -4.08
N TYR A 16 18.62 -7.60 -3.21
CA TYR A 16 19.01 -7.81 -1.82
C TYR A 16 18.01 -8.69 -1.07
N TRP A 17 16.71 -8.42 -1.21
CA TRP A 17 15.67 -9.23 -0.58
C TRP A 17 15.73 -10.68 -1.06
N ARG A 18 15.79 -10.91 -2.37
CA ARG A 18 15.86 -12.24 -2.96
C ARG A 18 17.09 -13.00 -2.45
N SER A 19 18.25 -12.35 -2.36
CA SER A 19 19.47 -12.97 -1.85
C SER A 19 19.33 -13.45 -0.40
N VAL A 20 18.78 -12.60 0.48
CA VAL A 20 18.62 -12.91 1.91
C VAL A 20 17.55 -13.97 2.13
N VAL A 21 16.41 -13.85 1.46
CA VAL A 21 15.30 -14.80 1.59
C VAL A 21 15.67 -16.18 1.08
N ASN A 22 16.42 -16.28 -0.02
CA ASN A 22 16.89 -17.57 -0.52
C ASN A 22 17.82 -18.27 0.48
N VAL A 23 18.70 -17.53 1.16
CA VAL A 23 19.53 -18.07 2.24
C VAL A 23 18.66 -18.49 3.43
N TYR A 24 17.72 -17.65 3.84
CA TYR A 24 16.82 -17.95 4.96
C TYR A 24 15.99 -19.22 4.70
N ASN A 25 15.38 -19.35 3.52
CA ASN A 25 14.57 -20.52 3.15
C ASN A 25 15.40 -21.81 3.01
N SER A 26 16.72 -21.71 2.84
CA SER A 26 17.61 -22.88 2.81
C SER A 26 17.85 -23.51 4.19
N LEU A 27 17.46 -22.82 5.27
CA LEU A 27 17.66 -23.30 6.63
C LEU A 27 16.60 -24.37 6.99
N PRO A 28 16.98 -25.47 7.65
CA PRO A 28 16.00 -26.44 8.12
C PRO A 28 15.10 -25.84 9.21
N LEU A 29 13.85 -26.31 9.27
CA LEU A 29 12.84 -25.97 10.29
C LEU A 29 12.36 -24.50 10.28
N VAL A 30 12.61 -23.74 9.21
CA VAL A 30 11.96 -22.43 9.00
C VAL A 30 10.70 -22.55 8.15
N LYS A 31 9.88 -21.49 8.14
CA LYS A 31 8.77 -21.35 7.19
C LYS A 31 9.23 -20.56 5.99
N ASP A 32 8.93 -21.06 4.79
CA ASP A 32 9.29 -20.39 3.55
C ASP A 32 8.67 -19.00 3.45
N VAL A 33 9.50 -18.05 3.04
CA VAL A 33 9.11 -16.67 2.74
C VAL A 33 9.19 -16.45 1.23
N ASN A 34 8.27 -15.68 0.66
CA ASN A 34 8.27 -15.36 -0.76
C ASN A 34 9.50 -14.50 -1.13
N PRO A 35 10.42 -14.97 -2.00
CA PRO A 35 11.58 -14.19 -2.42
C PRO A 35 11.24 -13.06 -3.40
N GLU A 36 10.01 -13.03 -3.94
CA GLU A 36 9.54 -11.95 -4.80
C GLU A 36 8.98 -10.78 -3.98
N LEU A 37 9.83 -9.76 -3.79
CA LEU A 37 9.55 -8.58 -2.97
C LEU A 37 8.40 -7.72 -3.53
N ASP A 38 8.26 -7.68 -4.85
CA ASP A 38 7.32 -6.83 -5.56
C ASP A 38 5.86 -7.17 -5.27
N ASP A 39 5.50 -8.46 -5.16
CA ASP A 39 4.15 -8.90 -4.76
C ASP A 39 3.81 -8.45 -3.33
N HIS A 40 4.75 -8.59 -2.39
CA HIS A 40 4.55 -8.18 -1.01
C HIS A 40 4.40 -6.66 -0.88
N VAL A 41 5.30 -5.90 -1.50
CA VAL A 41 5.26 -4.44 -1.48
C VAL A 41 3.99 -3.92 -2.14
N ASN A 42 3.53 -4.54 -3.23
CA ASN A 42 2.29 -4.16 -3.89
C ASN A 42 1.08 -4.29 -2.96
N LYS A 43 0.90 -5.46 -2.31
CA LYS A 43 -0.20 -5.68 -1.37
C LYS A 43 -0.15 -4.70 -0.20
N SER A 44 1.04 -4.47 0.35
CA SER A 44 1.25 -3.51 1.44
C SER A 44 0.96 -2.06 1.03
N ALA A 45 1.32 -1.67 -0.19
CA ALA A 45 1.01 -0.35 -0.74
C ALA A 45 -0.49 -0.15 -0.96
N LEU A 46 -1.20 -1.16 -1.48
CA LEU A 46 -2.66 -1.13 -1.61
C LEU A 46 -3.33 -0.98 -0.24
N ASN A 47 -2.90 -1.77 0.76
CA ASN A 47 -3.41 -1.65 2.13
C ASN A 47 -3.19 -0.25 2.70
N GLY A 48 -1.99 0.32 2.52
CA GLY A 48 -1.67 1.68 2.94
C GLY A 48 -2.54 2.73 2.24
N MET A 49 -2.73 2.61 0.93
CA MET A 49 -3.56 3.52 0.15
C MET A 49 -5.01 3.49 0.62
N PHE A 50 -5.60 2.30 0.79
CA PHE A 50 -6.98 2.16 1.26
C PHE A 50 -7.16 2.63 2.71
N SER A 51 -6.17 2.45 3.58
CA SER A 51 -6.22 3.01 4.94
C SER A 51 -6.21 4.54 4.95
N LEU A 52 -5.47 5.18 4.03
CA LEU A 52 -5.51 6.63 3.87
C LEU A 52 -6.85 7.11 3.31
N ILE A 53 -7.42 6.38 2.36
CA ILE A 53 -8.76 6.66 1.82
C ILE A 53 -9.81 6.57 2.92
N GLU A 54 -9.78 5.52 3.73
CA GLU A 54 -10.69 5.33 4.87
C GLU A 54 -10.67 6.54 5.82
N LYS A 55 -9.48 6.97 6.24
CA LYS A 55 -9.34 8.15 7.12
C LYS A 55 -9.86 9.44 6.47
N LYS A 56 -9.70 9.60 5.15
CA LYS A 56 -10.20 10.77 4.42
C LYS A 56 -11.72 10.74 4.28
N GLU A 57 -12.29 9.58 3.96
CA GLU A 57 -13.73 9.38 3.87
C GLU A 57 -14.43 9.62 5.22
N GLU A 58 -13.86 9.15 6.33
CA GLU A 58 -14.36 9.42 7.67
C GLU A 58 -14.42 10.94 7.95
N GLY A 59 -13.35 11.65 7.61
CA GLY A 59 -13.28 13.10 7.76
C GLY A 59 -14.33 13.85 6.92
N ILE A 60 -14.53 13.45 5.66
CA ILE A 60 -15.53 14.05 4.76
C ILE A 60 -16.97 13.81 5.24
N ARG A 61 -17.23 12.65 5.86
CA ARG A 61 -18.55 12.31 6.43
C ARG A 61 -18.86 13.11 7.68
N ASN A 62 -17.90 13.24 8.59
CA ASN A 62 -18.11 13.84 9.90
C ASN A 62 -17.83 15.34 9.96
N ASN A 63 -17.15 15.92 8.96
CA ASN A 63 -16.78 17.33 8.94
C ASN A 63 -17.03 17.97 7.57
N ALA A 64 -18.04 18.86 7.50
CA ALA A 64 -18.41 19.59 6.30
C ALA A 64 -17.28 20.47 5.72
N ASP A 65 -16.35 20.97 6.55
CA ASP A 65 -15.22 21.78 6.09
C ASP A 65 -14.21 20.96 5.27
N GLN A 66 -14.20 19.63 5.44
CA GLN A 66 -13.37 18.73 4.66
C GLN A 66 -13.96 18.42 3.28
N ARG A 67 -15.20 18.84 3.00
CA ARG A 67 -15.86 18.72 1.68
C ARG A 67 -15.42 19.88 0.77
N SER A 68 -14.13 19.92 0.45
CA SER A 68 -13.48 21.07 -0.22
C SER A 68 -13.92 21.29 -1.67
N THR A 69 -14.52 20.29 -2.32
CA THR A 69 -14.95 20.36 -3.73
C THR A 69 -16.47 20.44 -3.84
N LYS A 70 -16.97 21.00 -4.94
CA LYS A 70 -18.41 21.03 -5.24
C LYS A 70 -19.01 19.62 -5.27
N LEU A 71 -18.30 18.66 -5.88
CA LEU A 71 -18.73 17.27 -5.94
C LEU A 71 -18.94 16.66 -4.55
N LEU A 72 -18.00 16.87 -3.61
CA LEU A 72 -18.13 16.35 -2.26
C LEU A 72 -19.33 16.99 -1.52
N LYS A 73 -19.53 18.31 -1.68
CA LYS A 73 -20.70 18.99 -1.10
C LYS A 73 -22.01 18.42 -1.63
N ASP A 74 -22.11 18.25 -2.96
CA ASP A 74 -23.31 17.72 -3.63
C ASP A 74 -23.62 16.27 -3.22
N VAL A 75 -22.59 15.41 -3.07
CA VAL A 75 -22.75 14.00 -2.67
C VAL A 75 -23.22 13.86 -1.22
N PHE A 76 -22.71 14.69 -0.31
CA PHE A 76 -22.96 14.57 1.12
C PHE A 76 -24.09 15.48 1.64
N VAL A 77 -24.77 16.23 0.77
CA VAL A 77 -25.88 17.17 1.11
C VAL A 77 -27.03 16.53 1.90
N LYS A 78 -27.27 15.23 1.77
CA LYS A 78 -28.35 14.51 2.47
C LYS A 78 -27.95 13.94 3.85
N GLN A 79 -26.68 14.00 4.23
CA GLN A 79 -26.19 13.53 5.53
C GLN A 79 -26.26 14.62 6.61
N ASP A 80 -26.50 15.87 6.22
CA ASP A 80 -26.81 16.99 7.10
C ASP A 80 -28.34 17.13 7.28
#